data_AF-A0A379W4Z8-F1
#
_entry.id   AF-A0A379W4Z8-F1
#
_cell.length_a   1.000
_cell.length_b   1.000
_cell.length_c   1.000
_cell.angle_alpha   90.00
_cell.angle_beta   90.00
_cell.angle_gamma   90.00
#
_symmetry.space_group_name_H-M   'P 1'
#
loop_
_entity.id
_entity.type
_entity.pdbx_description
1 polymer ?
#
loop_
_entity_poly.entity_id
_entity_poly.type
_entity_poly.pdbx_seq_one_letter_code
_entity_poly.pdbx_strand_id
1 'polypeptide(L)'
;MERRGDTAAALDEQALNDEDWRELVGFAFAHRPLLTSLGCLHRLLQYSALPLPALRGRLEEKASDAELCARLRISGRKALLALQRAQAAQALIALDAGRTQRLRDVMPGGGEHAG
;
A
#
# COMPACT_ATOMS: atom_id res chain seq x y z
N MET A 1 1.82 -23.26 21.12
CA MET A 1 1.99 -22.01 20.33
C MET A 1 2.18 -22.44 18.89
N GLU A 2 1.91 -21.59 17.89
CA GLU A 2 2.02 -21.89 16.44
C GLU A 2 0.80 -22.58 15.80
N ARG A 3 -0.31 -21.83 15.63
CA ARG A 3 -1.18 -21.92 14.43
C ARG A 3 -1.98 -20.62 14.28
N ARG A 4 -1.36 -19.59 13.69
CA ARG A 4 -2.05 -18.37 13.21
C ARG A 4 -1.42 -17.82 11.92
N GLY A 5 -0.95 -18.71 11.04
CA GLY A 5 -0.15 -18.32 9.87
C GLY A 5 -0.64 -18.82 8.51
N ASP A 6 -1.64 -19.70 8.45
CA ASP A 6 -1.88 -20.47 7.23
C ASP A 6 -3.39 -20.67 7.02
N THR A 7 -4.04 -19.69 6.39
CA THR A 7 -5.35 -19.75 5.68
C THR A 7 -5.92 -18.32 5.49
N ALA A 8 -5.13 -17.38 4.98
CA ALA A 8 -5.66 -16.10 4.49
C ALA A 8 -5.13 -15.73 3.10
N ALA A 9 -4.19 -16.52 2.56
CA ALA A 9 -3.42 -16.16 1.38
C ALA A 9 -4.06 -16.56 0.03
N ALA A 10 -5.16 -17.33 0.02
CA ALA A 10 -5.69 -17.94 -1.21
C ALA A 10 -7.11 -17.50 -1.61
N LEU A 11 -7.76 -16.58 -0.89
CA LEU A 11 -9.19 -16.31 -1.10
C LEU A 11 -9.53 -14.97 -1.75
N ASP A 12 -8.57 -14.07 -2.00
CA ASP A 12 -8.91 -12.73 -2.49
C ASP A 12 -8.06 -12.23 -3.66
N GLU A 13 -7.70 -13.12 -4.58
CA GLU A 13 -7.17 -12.72 -5.89
C GLU A 13 -8.25 -12.04 -6.77
N GLN A 14 -9.52 -12.04 -6.35
CA GLN A 14 -10.66 -11.60 -7.15
C GLN A 14 -11.37 -10.33 -6.68
N ALA A 15 -11.15 -9.79 -5.46
CA ALA A 15 -11.89 -8.59 -5.04
C ALA A 15 -11.18 -7.27 -5.34
N LEU A 16 -9.86 -7.27 -5.50
CA LEU A 16 -9.13 -6.14 -6.07
C LEU A 16 -9.20 -6.21 -7.61
N ASN A 17 -9.99 -5.32 -8.21
CA ASN A 17 -10.05 -5.20 -9.65
C ASN A 17 -8.71 -4.72 -10.22
N ASP A 18 -8.50 -4.87 -11.53
CA ASP A 18 -7.30 -4.38 -12.20
C ASP A 18 -7.10 -2.88 -11.99
N GLU A 19 -8.20 -2.14 -11.95
CA GLU A 19 -8.23 -0.70 -11.69
C GLU A 19 -7.83 -0.37 -10.24
N ASP A 20 -8.33 -1.12 -9.26
CA ASP A 20 -7.91 -0.98 -7.85
C ASP A 20 -6.40 -1.25 -7.72
N TRP A 21 -5.91 -2.29 -8.38
CA TRP A 21 -4.50 -2.66 -8.36
C TRP A 21 -3.62 -1.59 -9.00
N ARG A 22 -4.05 -1.04 -10.14
CA ARG A 22 -3.37 0.05 -10.82
C ARG A 22 -3.35 1.32 -9.96
N GLU A 23 -4.44 1.67 -9.30
CA GLU A 23 -4.47 2.82 -8.41
C GLU A 23 -3.55 2.66 -7.20
N LEU A 24 -3.51 1.45 -6.61
CA LEU A 24 -2.62 1.16 -5.48
C LEU A 24 -1.14 1.17 -5.87
N VAL A 25 -0.80 0.59 -7.02
CA VAL A 25 0.56 0.63 -7.56
C VAL A 25 0.94 2.07 -7.91
N GLY A 26 0.02 2.87 -8.45
CA GLY A 26 0.24 4.29 -8.72
C GLY A 26 0.42 5.12 -7.44
N PHE A 27 -0.31 4.78 -6.38
CA PHE A 27 -0.11 5.36 -5.06
C PHE A 27 1.19 4.92 -4.41
N ALA A 28 1.68 3.70 -4.63
CA ALA A 28 2.98 3.27 -4.11
C ALA A 28 4.13 3.93 -4.89
N PHE A 29 4.08 3.90 -6.22
CA PHE A 29 5.22 4.22 -7.10
C PHE A 29 5.07 5.56 -7.87
N ALA A 30 3.89 5.90 -8.41
CA ALA A 30 3.71 7.01 -9.37
C ALA A 30 3.28 8.37 -8.76
N HIS A 31 3.63 8.65 -7.50
CA HIS A 31 3.28 9.89 -6.77
C HIS A 31 1.79 10.31 -6.80
N ARG A 32 0.85 9.37 -7.02
CA ARG A 32 -0.58 9.66 -6.98
C ARG A 32 -1.02 10.15 -5.59
N PRO A 33 -1.96 11.12 -5.49
CA PRO A 33 -2.48 11.61 -4.23
C PRO A 33 -3.34 10.54 -3.53
N LEU A 34 -3.17 10.40 -2.21
CA LEU A 34 -3.88 9.46 -1.34
C LEU A 34 -5.41 9.50 -1.51
N LEU A 35 -5.97 10.69 -1.81
CA LEU A 35 -7.41 10.93 -1.94
C LEU A 35 -8.07 10.14 -3.06
N THR A 36 -7.37 9.91 -4.18
CA THR A 36 -7.94 9.17 -5.32
C THR A 36 -7.96 7.65 -5.06
N SER A 37 -7.01 7.17 -4.26
CA SER A 37 -6.82 5.75 -3.96
C SER A 37 -7.36 5.35 -2.58
N LEU A 38 -8.13 6.21 -1.92
CA LEU A 38 -8.63 5.98 -0.56
C LEU A 38 -9.49 4.71 -0.47
N GLY A 39 -10.41 4.52 -1.43
CA GLY A 39 -11.27 3.34 -1.51
C GLY A 39 -10.48 2.05 -1.72
N CYS A 40 -9.50 2.08 -2.63
CA CYS A 40 -8.64 0.94 -2.91
C CYS A 40 -7.73 0.60 -1.72
N LEU A 41 -7.24 1.61 -0.99
CA LEU A 41 -6.42 1.43 0.22
C LEU A 41 -7.22 0.77 1.35
N HIS A 42 -8.48 1.17 1.55
CA HIS A 42 -9.36 0.50 2.51
C HIS A 42 -9.60 -0.96 2.14
N ARG A 43 -9.85 -1.27 0.86
CA ARG A 43 -9.93 -2.66 0.38
C ARG A 43 -8.63 -3.42 0.62
N LEU A 44 -7.50 -2.85 0.23
CA LEU A 44 -6.17 -3.43 0.46
C LEU A 44 -5.94 -3.77 1.95
N LEU A 45 -6.35 -2.91 2.88
CA LEU A 45 -6.23 -3.16 4.31
C LEU A 45 -7.10 -4.32 4.82
N GLN A 46 -8.24 -4.57 4.18
CA GLN A 46 -9.13 -5.68 4.50
C GLN A 46 -8.56 -7.02 4.01
N TYR A 47 -7.88 -7.01 2.85
CA TYR A 47 -7.31 -8.22 2.25
C TYR A 47 -5.88 -8.50 2.70
N SER A 48 -5.12 -7.46 3.04
CA SER A 48 -3.77 -7.62 3.54
C SER A 48 -3.78 -8.03 5.01
N ALA A 49 -3.21 -9.20 5.29
CA ALA A 49 -2.95 -9.65 6.65
C ALA A 49 -1.80 -8.87 7.33
N LEU A 50 -1.17 -7.93 6.64
CA LEU A 50 -0.09 -7.13 7.19
C LEU A 50 -0.64 -6.06 8.16
N PRO A 51 0.09 -5.76 9.24
CA PRO A 51 -0.36 -4.81 10.25
C PRO A 51 -0.41 -3.36 9.75
N LEU A 52 0.36 -3.04 8.69
CA LEU A 52 0.39 -1.75 7.97
C LEU A 52 0.13 -0.51 8.87
N PRO A 53 0.85 -0.34 9.99
CA PRO A 53 0.48 0.61 11.04
C PRO A 53 0.43 2.08 10.60
N ALA A 54 1.14 2.48 9.54
CA ALA A 54 1.06 3.85 9.03
C ALA A 54 -0.21 4.10 8.22
N LEU A 55 -0.68 3.09 7.48
CA LEU A 55 -1.92 3.16 6.70
C LEU A 55 -3.13 2.94 7.62
N ARG A 56 -3.14 1.88 8.44
CA ARG A 56 -4.23 1.61 9.40
C ARG A 56 -4.39 2.74 10.41
N GLY A 57 -3.29 3.24 10.96
CA GLY A 57 -3.37 4.35 11.89
C GLY A 57 -3.94 5.63 11.28
N ARG A 58 -3.70 5.88 9.98
CA ARG A 58 -4.29 7.04 9.30
C ARG A 58 -5.75 6.81 8.87
N LEU A 59 -6.05 5.63 8.33
CA LEU A 59 -7.33 5.33 7.67
C LEU A 59 -8.39 4.82 8.66
N GLU A 60 -8.00 3.93 9.58
CA GLU A 60 -8.88 3.35 10.58
C GLU A 60 -8.88 4.16 11.88
N GLU A 61 -7.69 4.40 12.45
CA GLU A 61 -7.57 5.10 13.73
C GLU A 61 -7.72 6.62 13.60
N LYS A 62 -7.70 7.15 12.37
CA LYS A 62 -7.71 8.59 12.06
C LYS A 62 -6.66 9.38 12.88
N ALA A 63 -5.55 8.72 13.22
CA ALA A 63 -4.48 9.29 14.00
C ALA A 63 -3.81 10.43 13.23
N SER A 64 -3.41 11.47 13.97
CA SER A 64 -2.73 12.62 13.39
C SER A 64 -1.35 12.25 12.87
N ASP A 65 -0.85 13.01 11.88
CA ASP A 65 0.49 12.84 11.32
C ASP A 65 1.55 12.73 12.41
N ALA A 66 1.49 13.61 13.43
CA ALA A 66 2.45 13.67 14.52
C ALA A 66 2.41 12.41 15.41
N GLU A 67 1.22 11.87 15.65
CA GLU A 67 1.03 10.69 16.50
C GLU A 67 1.55 9.42 15.80
N LEU A 68 1.25 9.29 14.50
CA LEU A 68 1.82 8.23 13.67
C LEU A 68 3.32 8.36 13.56
N CYS A 69 3.82 9.59 13.39
CA CYS A 69 5.24 9.89 13.33
C CYS A 69 5.97 9.45 14.60
N ALA A 70 5.39 9.72 15.77
CA ALA A 70 5.92 9.31 17.07
C ALA A 70 5.85 7.78 17.27
N ARG A 71 4.68 7.17 16.99
CA ARG A 71 4.47 5.72 17.11
C ARG A 71 5.42 4.91 16.21
N LEU A 72 5.66 5.39 15.00
CA LEU A 72 6.48 4.72 13.99
C LEU A 72 7.96 5.12 14.03
N ARG A 73 8.34 6.03 14.94
CA ARG A 73 9.70 6.58 15.06
C ARG A 73 10.28 7.09 13.74
N ILE A 74 9.47 7.80 12.97
CA ILE A 74 9.87 8.38 11.69
C ILE A 74 10.06 9.89 11.84
N SER A 75 10.84 10.50 10.93
CA SER A 75 11.13 11.94 10.97
C SER A 75 10.25 12.72 9.99
N GLY A 76 9.08 13.15 10.50
CA GLY A 76 8.19 14.10 9.83
C GLY A 76 7.24 13.52 8.79
N ARG A 77 6.39 14.40 8.22
CA ARG A 77 5.32 14.04 7.28
C ARG A 77 5.83 13.37 6.00
N LYS A 78 7.00 13.76 5.50
CA LYS A 78 7.63 13.14 4.32
C LYS A 78 7.98 11.68 4.58
N ALA A 79 8.57 11.37 5.73
CA ALA A 79 8.90 10.00 6.11
C ALA A 79 7.62 9.17 6.34
N LEU A 80 6.57 9.76 6.92
CA LEU A 80 5.27 9.12 7.07
C LEU A 80 4.65 8.74 5.72
N LEU A 81 4.65 9.66 4.76
CA LEU A 81 4.13 9.39 3.42
C LEU A 81 4.97 8.30 2.73
N ALA A 82 6.29 8.37 2.80
CA ALA A 82 7.17 7.34 2.23
C ALA A 82 6.91 5.96 2.84
N LEU A 83 6.72 5.88 4.16
CA LEU A 83 6.42 4.64 4.86
C LEU A 83 5.03 4.10 4.47
N GLN A 84 4.02 4.95 4.36
CA GLN A 84 2.69 4.56 3.89
C GLN A 84 2.72 3.97 2.48
N ARG A 85 3.52 4.56 1.59
CA ARG A 85 3.73 4.06 0.22
C ARG A 85 4.48 2.73 0.22
N ALA A 86 5.55 2.62 1.01
CA ALA A 86 6.31 1.37 1.15
C ALA A 86 5.45 0.24 1.72
N GLN A 87 4.56 0.55 2.68
CA GLN A 87 3.60 -0.39 3.25
C GLN A 87 2.57 -0.85 2.21
N ALA A 88 2.01 0.08 1.42
CA ALA A 88 1.12 -0.28 0.31
C ALA A 88 1.84 -1.18 -0.71
N ALA A 89 3.08 -0.85 -1.08
CA ALA A 89 3.89 -1.66 -1.97
C ALA A 89 4.14 -3.07 -1.41
N GLN A 90 4.50 -3.19 -0.13
CA GLN A 90 4.70 -4.48 0.54
C GLN A 90 3.43 -5.32 0.55
N ALA A 91 2.27 -4.71 0.84
CA ALA A 91 0.99 -5.41 0.81
C ALA A 91 0.66 -5.93 -0.59
N LEU A 92 0.86 -5.11 -1.62
CA LEU A 92 0.67 -5.50 -3.02
C LEU A 92 1.62 -6.64 -3.43
N ILE A 93 2.90 -6.58 -3.05
CA ILE A 93 3.88 -7.63 -3.34
C ILE A 93 3.53 -8.93 -2.60
N ALA A 94 3.05 -8.83 -1.36
CA ALA A 94 2.62 -9.97 -0.57
C ALA A 94 1.34 -10.64 -1.12
N LEU A 95 0.46 -9.85 -1.74
CA LEU A 95 -0.74 -10.35 -2.44
C LEU A 95 -0.37 -10.97 -3.78
N ASP A 96 0.25 -10.20 -4.68
CA ASP A 96 0.75 -10.69 -5.95
C ASP A 96 1.93 -9.84 -6.45
N ALA A 97 3.14 -10.37 -6.24
CA ALA A 97 4.37 -9.74 -6.69
C ALA A 97 4.44 -9.60 -8.21
N GLY A 98 3.91 -10.58 -8.96
CA GLY A 98 3.96 -10.60 -10.43
C GLY A 98 3.08 -9.52 -11.05
N ARG A 99 1.83 -9.39 -10.58
CA ARG A 99 0.89 -8.35 -11.00
C ARG A 99 1.38 -6.95 -10.61
N THR A 100 1.91 -6.81 -9.39
CA THR A 100 2.50 -5.55 -8.91
C THR A 100 3.70 -5.12 -9.75
N GLN A 101 4.59 -6.05 -10.09
CA GLN A 101 5.76 -5.75 -10.90
C GLN A 101 5.37 -5.39 -12.34
N ARG A 102 4.43 -6.12 -12.94
CA ARG A 102 3.87 -5.79 -14.26
C ARG A 102 3.22 -4.41 -14.28
N LEU A 103 2.38 -4.08 -13.30
CA LEU A 103 1.73 -2.77 -13.22
C LEU A 103 2.72 -1.62 -12.98
N ARG A 104 3.78 -1.88 -12.22
CA ARG A 104 4.89 -0.93 -12.04
C ARG A 104 5.62 -0.68 -13.35
N ASP A 105 5.85 -1.72 -14.14
CA ASP A 105 6.53 -1.65 -15.44
C ASP A 105 5.67 -0.92 -16.49
N VAL A 106 4.36 -1.21 -16.55
CA VAL A 106 3.45 -0.55 -17.51
C VAL A 106 3.03 0.87 -17.11
N MET A 107 3.38 1.35 -15.92
CA MET A 107 3.12 2.73 -15.53
C MET A 107 4.24 3.66 -15.98
N PRO A 108 4.00 4.58 -16.92
CA PRO A 108 4.96 5.63 -17.25
C PRO A 108 4.98 6.66 -16.10
N GLY A 109 5.84 6.42 -15.12
CA GLY A 109 5.87 7.21 -13.90
C GLY A 109 7.16 7.04 -13.10
N GLY A 110 8.31 7.11 -13.79
CA GLY A 110 9.60 7.02 -13.13
C GLY A 110 10.87 7.11 -13.99
N GLY A 111 10.80 7.67 -15.21
CA GLY A 111 11.98 8.15 -15.93
C GLY A 111 12.25 7.48 -17.27
N GLU A 112 11.71 8.06 -18.34
CA GLU A 112 12.39 8.10 -19.64
C GLU A 112 12.24 9.51 -20.24
N HIS A 113 13.25 10.35 -19.94
CA HIS A 113 13.70 11.42 -20.81
C HIS A 113 15.24 11.41 -20.75
N ALA A 114 15.87 10.72 -21.71
CA ALA A 114 17.05 11.16 -22.46
C ALA A 114 17.67 9.96 -23.21
N GLY A 115 17.37 9.89 -24.50
CA GLY A 115 18.41 9.58 -25.48
C GLY A 115 19.29 10.80 -25.73
#